data_AF-A0AAV1IJ56-F1
#
_entry.id   AF-A0AAV1IJ56-F1
#
_cell.length_a   1.000
_cell.length_b   1.000
_cell.length_c   1.000
_cell.angle_alpha   90.00
_cell.angle_beta   90.00
_cell.angle_gamma   90.00
#
_symmetry.space_group_name_H-M   'P 1'
#
loop_
_entity.id
_entity.type
_entity.pdbx_description
1 polymer ?
#
loop_
_entity_poly.entity_id
_entity_poly.type
_entity_poly.pdbx_seq_one_letter_code
_entity_poly.pdbx_strand_id
1 'polypeptide(L)'
;MNATMLKSSFVSGVAARPQLPTPFRSNGSRVCMRVNAEAQLSGNWLPGAENPKYLEGLPASYGFDPLRLGQDPGALEWYKQAELIHCRYAMAAVAGILIPDVLNKLGALNLPDWWNAGKVAQDNSPIPFNTLIALEIFAYNFVEIKRWQDFKKPGSQSEKGSFVGLEGFFQGSGENGYPGGIFDPLGLSKGPGFEAMKVREIKNGRLAMIAFLGFTGQYLATQKGPVDNLIDHLKAPLANNFTTNGVSLPIQAHPLLTVLHP
;
A
#
# COMPACT_ATOMS: atom_id res chain seq x y z
N MET A 1 -72.39 10.77 29.91
CA MET A 1 -73.22 11.81 30.54
C MET A 1 -72.45 12.24 31.79
N ASN A 2 -71.88 13.43 31.98
CA ASN A 2 -72.01 14.78 31.40
C ASN A 2 -70.61 15.45 31.47
N ALA A 3 -70.12 16.05 30.37
CA ALA A 3 -70.26 17.45 29.99
C ALA A 3 -69.12 18.35 30.57
N THR A 4 -68.25 18.86 29.68
CA THR A 4 -68.10 20.29 29.32
C THR A 4 -67.29 21.12 30.34
N MET A 5 -66.08 21.58 30.00
CA MET A 5 -65.76 22.79 29.22
C MET A 5 -65.84 24.13 30.03
N LEU A 6 -64.72 24.86 29.98
CA LEU A 6 -64.55 26.32 29.83
C LEU A 6 -64.33 27.26 31.05
N LYS A 7 -63.11 27.84 31.01
CA LYS A 7 -62.71 29.27 31.06
C LYS A 7 -63.05 30.14 32.29
N SER A 8 -62.01 30.69 32.92
CA SER A 8 -61.56 32.12 32.83
C SER A 8 -60.59 32.40 33.99
N SER A 9 -59.31 32.69 33.73
CA SER A 9 -58.74 34.02 33.47
C SER A 9 -58.91 35.01 34.62
N PHE A 10 -57.93 35.07 35.53
CA PHE A 10 -57.62 36.31 36.25
C PHE A 10 -56.11 36.55 36.23
N VAL A 11 -55.77 37.69 35.63
CA VAL A 11 -54.44 38.24 35.39
C VAL A 11 -53.90 38.81 36.71
N SER A 12 -52.65 38.49 37.04
CA SER A 12 -51.81 39.35 37.88
C SER A 12 -50.44 39.42 37.24
N GLY A 13 -50.14 40.56 36.63
CA GLY A 13 -48.86 40.85 36.01
C GLY A 13 -47.77 41.02 37.05
N VAL A 14 -46.63 40.37 36.81
CA VAL A 14 -45.35 40.68 37.47
C VAL A 14 -44.34 40.97 36.37
N ALA A 15 -43.67 42.10 36.53
CA ALA A 15 -42.81 42.75 35.54
C ALA A 15 -41.64 41.87 35.07
N ALA A 16 -41.36 41.96 33.77
CA ALA A 16 -40.32 41.21 33.08
C ALA A 16 -38.91 41.66 33.51
N ARG A 17 -38.07 40.69 33.90
CA ARG A 17 -36.62 40.86 34.03
C ARG A 17 -36.00 40.71 32.63
N PRO A 18 -35.18 41.67 32.13
CA PRO A 18 -34.55 41.52 30.83
C PRO A 18 -33.55 40.35 30.87
N GLN A 19 -33.74 39.36 29.99
CA GLN A 19 -32.79 38.26 29.81
C GLN A 19 -31.63 38.74 28.94
N LEU A 20 -30.40 38.49 29.40
CA LEU A 20 -29.19 38.70 28.61
C LEU A 20 -29.22 37.82 27.36
N PRO A 21 -28.74 38.30 26.20
CA PRO A 21 -28.73 37.51 24.97
C PRO A 21 -27.81 36.29 25.16
N THR A 22 -28.38 35.10 25.01
CA THR A 22 -27.61 33.85 24.93
C THR A 22 -26.77 33.84 23.65
N PRO A 23 -25.49 33.44 23.70
CA PRO A 23 -24.68 33.35 22.49
C PRO A 23 -25.29 32.33 21.53
N PHE A 24 -25.35 32.71 20.24
CA PHE A 24 -25.80 31.84 19.16
C PHE A 24 -24.92 30.59 19.14
N ARG A 25 -25.45 29.46 19.59
CA ARG A 25 -24.77 28.16 19.52
C ARG A 25 -24.69 27.80 18.03
N SER A 26 -23.55 28.06 17.40
CA SER A 26 -23.28 27.54 16.06
C SER A 26 -23.38 26.02 16.15
N ASN A 27 -24.38 25.43 15.51
CA ASN A 27 -24.45 24.00 15.26
C ASN A 27 -23.37 23.64 14.24
N GLY A 28 -22.11 23.72 14.66
CA GLY A 28 -21.01 23.03 14.01
C GLY A 28 -21.13 21.56 14.40
N SER A 29 -22.15 20.87 13.89
CA SER A 29 -22.12 19.41 13.90
C SER A 29 -20.93 19.05 13.02
N ARG A 30 -19.79 18.75 13.65
CA ARG A 30 -18.79 17.93 12.99
C ARG A 30 -19.51 16.61 12.75
N VAL A 31 -20.04 16.45 11.54
CA VAL A 31 -20.49 15.16 11.04
C VAL A 31 -19.23 14.31 11.08
N CYS A 32 -19.05 13.56 12.16
CA CYS A 32 -18.16 12.43 12.15
C CYS A 32 -18.85 11.44 11.21
N MET A 33 -18.41 11.45 9.95
CA MET A 33 -18.82 10.44 8.99
C MET A 33 -18.32 9.11 9.57
N ARG A 34 -19.18 8.41 10.31
CA ARG A 34 -18.96 7.00 10.60
C ARG A 34 -19.20 6.30 9.29
N VAL A 35 -18.11 6.11 8.54
CA VAL A 35 -18.10 5.18 7.42
C VAL A 35 -18.33 3.82 8.05
N ASN A 36 -19.57 3.34 8.01
CA ASN A 36 -19.86 1.94 8.22
C ASN A 36 -19.05 1.20 7.16
N ALA A 37 -18.08 0.40 7.58
CA ALA A 37 -17.33 -0.50 6.73
C ALA A 37 -18.23 -1.70 6.36
N GLU A 38 -19.37 -1.42 5.77
CA GLU A 38 -20.02 -2.37 4.87
C GLU A 38 -19.11 -2.40 3.65
N ALA A 39 -18.63 -3.59 3.27
CA ALA A 39 -17.67 -3.82 2.20
C ALA A 39 -17.94 -2.83 1.06
N GLN A 40 -17.09 -1.80 0.94
CA GLN A 40 -17.25 -0.78 -0.09
C GLN A 40 -17.33 -1.52 -1.40
N LEU A 41 -18.51 -1.53 -2.02
CA LEU A 41 -18.66 -1.70 -3.45
C LEU A 41 -17.79 -0.60 -4.03
N SER A 42 -16.58 -1.02 -4.35
CA SER A 42 -15.48 -0.21 -4.77
C SER A 42 -15.93 0.61 -5.97
N GLY A 43 -15.78 1.93 -5.89
CA GLY A 43 -15.99 2.77 -7.06
C GLY A 43 -15.13 2.26 -8.20
N ASN A 44 -15.69 2.14 -9.39
CA ASN A 44 -14.96 1.64 -10.55
C ASN A 44 -13.75 2.54 -10.83
N TRP A 45 -12.66 1.95 -11.32
CA TRP A 45 -11.45 2.69 -11.66
C TRP A 45 -11.74 3.86 -12.62
N LEU A 46 -12.72 3.67 -13.50
CA LEU A 46 -13.32 4.68 -14.34
C LEU A 46 -14.79 4.85 -13.95
N PRO A 47 -15.22 6.02 -13.43
CA PRO A 47 -16.62 6.25 -13.11
C PRO A 47 -17.52 6.03 -14.34
N GLY A 48 -18.51 5.14 -14.22
CA GLY A 48 -19.47 4.83 -15.28
C GLY A 48 -19.10 3.71 -16.24
N ALA A 49 -17.91 3.10 -16.13
CA ALA A 49 -17.59 1.87 -16.85
C ALA A 49 -18.31 0.66 -16.21
N GLU A 50 -18.71 -0.34 -16.98
CA GLU A 50 -19.24 -1.60 -16.43
C GLU A 50 -18.10 -2.48 -15.89
N ASN A 51 -18.27 -3.02 -14.69
CA ASN A 51 -17.30 -3.96 -14.13
C ASN A 51 -17.47 -5.34 -14.77
N PRO A 52 -16.37 -6.00 -15.16
CA PRO A 52 -16.43 -7.39 -15.60
C PRO A 52 -16.91 -8.31 -14.47
N LYS A 53 -17.92 -9.16 -14.76
CA LYS A 53 -18.56 -10.07 -13.79
C LYS A 53 -17.59 -11.00 -13.06
N TYR A 54 -16.51 -11.40 -13.73
CA TYR A 54 -15.50 -12.32 -13.16
C TYR A 54 -14.58 -11.65 -12.12
N LEU A 55 -14.66 -10.33 -11.93
CA LEU A 55 -13.88 -9.56 -10.94
C LEU A 55 -14.68 -9.17 -9.70
N GLU A 56 -15.94 -9.58 -9.62
CA GLU A 56 -16.82 -9.29 -8.48
C GLU A 56 -16.42 -10.13 -7.25
N GLY A 57 -16.55 -9.54 -6.05
CA GLY A 57 -16.27 -10.24 -4.78
C GLY A 57 -14.80 -10.35 -4.35
N LEU A 58 -13.88 -9.74 -5.11
CA LEU A 58 -12.45 -9.73 -4.78
C LEU A 58 -12.06 -8.56 -3.87
N PRO A 59 -11.13 -8.76 -2.91
CA PRO A 59 -10.65 -7.68 -2.05
C PRO A 59 -9.95 -6.63 -2.90
N ALA A 60 -10.35 -5.36 -2.75
CA ALA A 60 -9.80 -4.22 -3.50
C ALA A 60 -9.91 -4.34 -5.04
N SER A 61 -10.92 -5.05 -5.55
CA SER A 61 -11.27 -5.03 -6.97
C SER A 61 -11.85 -3.67 -7.35
N TYR A 62 -11.40 -3.05 -8.44
CA TYR A 62 -11.97 -1.79 -8.96
C TYR A 62 -12.47 -1.95 -10.41
N GLY A 63 -12.65 -3.19 -10.87
CA GLY A 63 -13.01 -3.50 -12.27
C GLY A 63 -11.93 -3.15 -13.30
N PHE A 64 -10.67 -3.01 -12.87
CA PHE A 64 -9.55 -2.68 -13.74
C PHE A 64 -8.96 -3.95 -14.37
N ASP A 65 -9.40 -4.28 -15.58
CA ASP A 65 -8.80 -5.32 -16.43
C ASP A 65 -9.05 -4.99 -17.92
N PRO A 66 -8.37 -3.96 -18.48
CA PRO A 66 -8.60 -3.55 -19.86
C PRO A 66 -8.15 -4.61 -20.89
N LEU A 67 -7.20 -5.48 -20.52
CA LEU A 67 -6.66 -6.53 -21.38
C LEU A 67 -7.38 -7.88 -21.22
N ARG A 68 -8.33 -7.97 -20.29
CA ARG A 68 -9.12 -9.16 -19.98
C ARG A 68 -8.27 -10.41 -19.68
N LEU A 69 -7.17 -10.24 -18.95
CA LEU A 69 -6.26 -11.32 -18.60
C LEU A 69 -6.89 -12.30 -17.58
N GLY A 70 -7.83 -11.80 -16.76
CA GLY A 70 -8.46 -12.57 -15.70
C GLY A 70 -9.69 -13.38 -16.11
N GLN A 71 -9.95 -13.59 -17.41
CA GLN A 71 -11.14 -14.32 -17.87
C GLN A 71 -11.15 -15.79 -17.41
N ASP A 72 -9.99 -16.44 -17.39
CA ASP A 72 -9.86 -17.82 -16.93
C ASP A 72 -9.72 -17.85 -15.39
N PRO A 73 -10.57 -18.61 -14.66
CA PRO A 73 -10.50 -18.67 -13.20
C PRO A 73 -9.15 -19.15 -12.66
N GLY A 74 -8.49 -20.08 -13.35
CA GLY A 74 -7.17 -20.58 -12.94
C GLY A 74 -6.07 -19.52 -13.08
N ALA A 75 -6.05 -18.81 -14.20
CA ALA A 75 -5.16 -17.67 -14.41
C ALA A 75 -5.44 -16.54 -13.40
N LEU A 76 -6.70 -16.27 -13.09
CA LEU A 76 -7.11 -15.23 -12.14
C LEU A 76 -6.56 -15.49 -10.73
N GLU A 77 -6.62 -16.74 -10.25
CA GLU A 77 -6.04 -17.11 -8.95
C GLU A 77 -4.51 -16.96 -8.92
N TRP A 78 -3.84 -17.32 -10.02
CA TRP A 78 -2.40 -17.09 -10.18
C TRP A 78 -2.05 -15.59 -10.16
N TYR A 79 -2.81 -14.76 -10.86
CA TYR A 79 -2.58 -13.31 -10.89
C TYR A 79 -2.84 -12.64 -9.54
N LYS A 80 -3.83 -13.10 -8.75
CA LYS A 80 -4.02 -12.64 -7.37
C LYS A 80 -2.79 -12.92 -6.52
N GLN A 81 -2.26 -14.15 -6.60
CA GLN A 81 -1.08 -14.52 -5.83
C GLN A 81 0.15 -13.74 -6.29
N ALA A 82 0.34 -13.60 -7.60
CA ALA A 82 1.40 -12.81 -8.18
C ALA A 82 1.32 -11.36 -7.70
N GLU A 83 0.15 -10.73 -7.76
CA GLU A 83 -0.07 -9.37 -7.27
C GLU A 83 0.33 -9.22 -5.79
N LEU A 84 -0.14 -10.13 -4.92
CA LEU A 84 0.19 -10.12 -3.50
C LEU A 84 1.70 -10.18 -3.25
N ILE A 85 2.40 -11.06 -3.95
CA ILE A 85 3.85 -11.24 -3.79
C ILE A 85 4.60 -10.00 -4.27
N HIS A 86 4.27 -9.48 -5.45
CA HIS A 86 4.89 -8.25 -5.97
C HIS A 86 4.62 -7.05 -5.05
N CYS A 87 3.40 -6.93 -4.51
CA CYS A 87 3.06 -5.93 -3.51
C CYS A 87 3.93 -6.02 -2.26
N ARG A 88 4.13 -7.22 -1.71
CA ARG A 88 4.96 -7.44 -0.50
C ARG A 88 6.43 -7.10 -0.74
N TYR A 89 7.00 -7.56 -1.85
CA TYR A 89 8.37 -7.20 -2.22
C TYR A 89 8.51 -5.70 -2.48
N ALA A 90 7.55 -5.07 -3.16
CA ALA A 90 7.57 -3.64 -3.40
C ALA A 90 7.49 -2.83 -2.10
N MET A 91 6.64 -3.22 -1.14
CA MET A 91 6.59 -2.58 0.18
C MET A 91 7.92 -2.70 0.93
N ALA A 92 8.55 -3.89 0.90
CA ALA A 92 9.85 -4.10 1.52
C ALA A 92 10.96 -3.30 0.82
N ALA A 93 10.96 -3.24 -0.52
CA ALA A 93 11.93 -2.50 -1.32
C ALA A 93 11.80 -0.99 -1.11
N VAL A 94 10.58 -0.44 -1.16
CA VAL A 94 10.32 0.99 -0.91
C VAL A 94 10.76 1.40 0.50
N ALA A 95 10.45 0.58 1.51
CA ALA A 95 10.94 0.80 2.86
C ALA A 95 12.48 0.74 2.94
N GLY A 96 13.09 -0.25 2.28
CA GLY A 96 14.54 -0.42 2.22
C GLY A 96 15.28 0.68 1.46
N ILE A 97 14.61 1.46 0.61
CA ILE A 97 15.17 2.63 -0.07
C ILE A 97 14.95 3.90 0.75
N LEU A 98 13.71 4.14 1.19
CA LEU A 98 13.34 5.38 1.86
C LEU A 98 13.90 5.50 3.28
N ILE A 99 13.88 4.42 4.07
CA ILE A 99 14.35 4.46 5.46
C ILE A 99 15.83 4.85 5.55
N PRO A 100 16.78 4.20 4.84
CA PRO A 100 18.17 4.59 4.92
C PRO A 100 18.42 6.00 4.33
N ASP A 101 17.74 6.38 3.25
CA ASP A 101 17.89 7.72 2.67
C ASP A 101 17.43 8.80 3.67
N VAL A 102 16.27 8.63 4.30
CA VAL A 102 15.79 9.56 5.34
C VAL A 102 16.72 9.59 6.55
N LEU A 103 17.20 8.45 7.04
CA LEU A 103 18.12 8.39 8.18
C LEU A 103 19.48 9.02 7.86
N ASN A 104 19.95 8.89 6.63
CA ASN A 104 21.15 9.58 6.15
C ASN A 104 20.96 11.09 6.15
N LYS A 105 19.84 11.60 5.65
CA LYS A 105 19.55 13.05 5.66
C LYS A 105 19.38 13.61 7.08
N LEU A 106 18.91 12.79 8.01
CA LEU A 106 18.82 13.14 9.43
C LEU A 106 20.16 13.07 10.17
N GLY A 107 21.24 12.65 9.50
CA GLY A 107 22.59 12.59 10.07
C GLY A 107 22.81 11.45 11.07
N ALA A 108 21.89 10.48 11.14
CA ALA A 108 22.00 9.34 12.05
C ALA A 108 22.91 8.24 11.50
N LEU A 109 23.01 8.12 10.17
CA LEU A 109 23.77 7.10 9.46
C LEU A 109 24.50 7.72 8.26
N ASN A 110 25.59 7.09 7.80
CA ASN A 110 26.31 7.45 6.58
C ASN A 110 26.29 6.23 5.63
N LEU A 111 25.09 5.90 5.15
CA LEU A 111 24.86 4.83 4.20
C LEU A 111 24.96 5.37 2.76
N PRO A 112 25.45 4.58 1.80
CA PRO A 112 25.41 4.94 0.38
C PRO A 112 23.98 4.97 -0.16
N ASP A 113 23.79 5.69 -1.25
CA ASP A 113 22.53 5.70 -1.99
C ASP A 113 22.12 4.29 -2.46
N TRP A 114 20.82 4.06 -2.60
CA TRP A 114 20.28 2.72 -2.89
C TRP A 114 20.83 2.06 -4.16
N TRP A 115 21.19 2.83 -5.19
CA TRP A 115 21.77 2.28 -6.44
C TRP A 115 23.26 1.92 -6.29
N ASN A 116 24.00 2.61 -5.42
CA ASN A 116 25.41 2.35 -5.15
C ASN A 116 25.62 1.40 -3.95
N ALA A 117 24.58 1.18 -3.14
CA ALA A 117 24.63 0.36 -1.94
C ALA A 117 25.13 -1.07 -2.22
N GLY A 118 24.77 -1.66 -3.36
CA GLY A 118 25.24 -3.01 -3.73
C GLY A 118 26.75 -3.08 -3.93
N LYS A 119 27.35 -2.06 -4.55
CA LYS A 119 28.81 -2.00 -4.77
C LYS A 119 29.55 -1.86 -3.44
N VAL A 120 29.12 -0.91 -2.61
CA VAL A 120 29.75 -0.67 -1.30
C VAL A 120 29.59 -1.87 -0.38
N ALA A 121 28.44 -2.55 -0.42
CA ALA A 121 28.24 -3.77 0.36
C ALA A 121 29.18 -4.90 -0.09
N GLN A 122 29.39 -5.07 -1.39
CA GLN A 122 30.31 -6.08 -1.92
C GLN A 122 31.77 -5.78 -1.58
N ASP A 123 32.17 -4.50 -1.66
CA ASP A 123 33.55 -4.07 -1.34
C ASP A 123 33.89 -4.30 0.15
N ASN A 124 32.89 -4.22 1.04
CA ASN A 124 33.05 -4.43 2.48
C ASN A 124 32.77 -5.89 2.92
N SER A 125 32.30 -6.75 2.03
CA SER A 125 31.91 -8.12 2.37
C SER A 125 33.09 -9.11 2.23
N PRO A 126 33.27 -10.04 3.18
CA PRO A 126 34.30 -11.07 3.10
C PRO A 126 33.97 -12.21 2.11
N ILE A 127 32.78 -12.20 1.50
CA ILE A 127 32.27 -13.27 0.63
C ILE A 127 32.24 -12.76 -0.82
N PRO A 128 32.74 -13.54 -1.80
CA PRO A 128 32.69 -13.15 -3.20
C PRO A 128 31.25 -13.14 -3.74
N PHE A 129 30.96 -12.17 -4.61
CA PHE A 129 29.63 -11.93 -5.18
C PHE A 129 28.95 -13.18 -5.76
N ASN A 130 29.70 -13.99 -6.51
CA ASN A 130 29.17 -15.21 -7.14
C ASN A 130 28.68 -16.23 -6.11
N THR A 131 29.37 -16.36 -4.97
CA THR A 131 28.96 -17.27 -3.89
C THR A 131 27.75 -16.72 -3.15
N LEU A 132 27.68 -15.40 -2.97
CA LEU A 132 26.52 -14.74 -2.34
C LEU A 132 25.25 -14.95 -3.17
N ILE A 133 25.32 -14.71 -4.50
CA ILE A 133 24.19 -14.97 -5.41
C ILE A 133 23.82 -16.46 -5.44
N ALA A 134 24.80 -17.37 -5.48
CA ALA A 134 24.50 -18.80 -5.52
C ALA A 134 23.74 -19.26 -4.27
N LEU A 135 24.17 -18.80 -3.09
CA LEU A 135 23.51 -19.10 -1.82
C LEU A 135 22.12 -18.45 -1.73
N GLU A 136 22.01 -17.20 -2.21
CA GLU A 136 20.74 -16.49 -2.29
C GLU A 136 19.74 -17.23 -3.18
N ILE A 137 20.12 -17.59 -4.41
CA ILE A 137 19.27 -18.35 -5.33
C ILE A 137 18.87 -19.68 -4.70
N PHE A 138 19.78 -20.40 -4.07
CA PHE A 138 19.45 -21.67 -3.41
C PHE A 138 18.42 -21.49 -2.28
N ALA A 139 18.62 -20.50 -1.41
CA ALA A 139 17.72 -20.22 -0.30
C ALA A 139 16.34 -19.73 -0.76
N TYR A 140 16.29 -18.79 -1.72
CA TYR A 140 15.03 -18.31 -2.27
C TYR A 140 14.31 -19.39 -3.07
N ASN A 141 15.02 -20.17 -3.88
CA ASN A 141 14.44 -21.24 -4.66
C ASN A 141 13.77 -22.28 -3.75
N PHE A 142 14.38 -22.61 -2.60
CA PHE A 142 13.75 -23.46 -1.60
C PHE A 142 12.41 -22.90 -1.10
N VAL A 143 12.38 -21.61 -0.73
CA VAL A 143 11.15 -20.94 -0.25
C VAL A 143 10.09 -20.86 -1.36
N GLU A 144 10.48 -20.51 -2.57
CA GLU A 144 9.55 -20.36 -3.69
C GLU A 144 8.97 -21.69 -4.16
N ILE A 145 9.76 -22.76 -4.21
CA ILE A 145 9.26 -24.11 -4.53
C ILE A 145 8.23 -24.54 -3.49
N LYS A 146 8.51 -24.32 -2.21
CA LYS A 146 7.58 -24.66 -1.12
C LYS A 146 6.27 -23.88 -1.25
N ARG A 147 6.35 -22.58 -1.54
CA ARG A 147 5.18 -21.72 -1.83
C ARG A 147 4.41 -22.20 -3.07
N TRP A 148 5.11 -22.63 -4.12
CA TRP A 148 4.49 -23.11 -5.35
C TRP A 148 3.80 -24.47 -5.17
N GLN A 149 4.39 -25.37 -4.38
CA GLN A 149 3.76 -26.63 -4.00
C GLN A 149 2.48 -26.39 -3.20
N ASP A 150 2.50 -25.44 -2.27
CA ASP A 150 1.31 -25.04 -1.51
C ASP A 150 0.23 -24.42 -2.41
N PHE A 151 0.61 -23.61 -3.40
CA PHE A 151 -0.36 -23.06 -4.37
C PHE A 151 -1.02 -24.15 -5.22
N LYS A 152 -0.27 -25.14 -5.70
CA LYS A 152 -0.83 -26.23 -6.53
C LYS A 152 -1.67 -27.22 -5.73
N LYS A 153 -1.29 -27.46 -4.48
CA LYS A 153 -1.99 -28.35 -3.55
C LYS A 153 -2.00 -27.70 -2.17
N PRO A 154 -3.05 -26.92 -1.86
CA PRO A 154 -3.20 -26.27 -0.56
C PRO A 154 -3.05 -27.28 0.57
N GLY A 155 -2.19 -26.99 1.54
CA GLY A 155 -1.98 -27.86 2.71
C GLY A 155 -0.98 -29.00 2.49
N SER A 156 -0.41 -29.16 1.29
CA SER A 156 0.65 -30.15 1.02
C SER A 156 1.91 -29.96 1.87
N GLN A 157 2.13 -28.74 2.38
CA GLN A 157 3.26 -28.43 3.26
C GLN A 157 3.01 -28.81 4.73
N SER A 158 1.80 -29.23 5.07
CA SER A 158 1.43 -29.72 6.40
C SER A 158 1.34 -31.24 6.51
N GLU A 159 1.58 -31.94 5.40
CA GLU A 159 1.65 -33.41 5.40
C GLU A 159 2.86 -33.89 6.21
N LYS A 160 2.64 -34.95 7.00
CA LYS A 160 3.67 -35.54 7.86
C LYS A 160 4.82 -36.07 7.01
N GLY A 161 6.01 -35.48 7.16
CA GLY A 161 7.23 -35.77 6.39
C GLY A 161 7.69 -34.68 5.40
N SER A 162 6.97 -33.56 5.24
CA SER A 162 7.32 -32.48 4.30
C SER A 162 8.47 -31.58 4.76
N PHE A 163 8.70 -31.45 6.08
CA PHE A 163 9.82 -30.69 6.63
C PHE A 163 10.12 -31.07 8.09
N VAL A 164 11.41 -31.13 8.46
CA VAL A 164 11.91 -31.59 9.78
C VAL A 164 11.17 -30.96 10.97
N GLY A 165 10.08 -31.60 11.42
CA GLY A 165 9.34 -31.23 12.63
C GLY A 165 8.57 -29.89 12.62
N LEU A 166 8.60 -29.10 11.54
CA LEU A 166 7.86 -27.82 11.43
C LEU A 166 6.56 -27.88 10.59
N GLU A 167 6.08 -29.08 10.25
CA GLU A 167 4.91 -29.28 9.38
C GLU A 167 3.62 -28.64 9.91
N GLY A 168 3.42 -28.63 11.24
CA GLY A 168 2.27 -27.98 11.87
C GLY A 168 2.28 -26.45 11.74
N PHE A 169 3.42 -25.83 11.40
CA PHE A 169 3.52 -24.38 11.24
C PHE A 169 3.17 -23.90 9.82
N PHE A 170 3.18 -24.80 8.84
CA PHE A 170 2.91 -24.51 7.42
C PHE A 170 1.49 -24.88 6.98
N GLN A 171 0.57 -25.06 7.93
CA GLN A 171 -0.79 -25.53 7.66
C GLN A 171 -1.66 -24.55 6.85
N GLY A 172 -1.20 -23.30 6.67
CA GLY A 172 -1.94 -22.30 5.90
C GLY A 172 -3.18 -21.82 6.65
N SER A 173 -3.72 -20.63 6.32
CA SER A 173 -5.07 -20.24 6.75
C SER A 173 -6.19 -20.74 5.82
N GLY A 174 -5.86 -21.60 4.84
CA GLY A 174 -6.81 -22.17 3.87
C GLY A 174 -7.15 -21.27 2.69
N GLU A 175 -6.70 -20.01 2.68
CA GLU A 175 -6.84 -19.09 1.55
C GLU A 175 -5.52 -18.89 0.81
N ASN A 176 -5.58 -18.94 -0.52
CA ASN A 176 -4.41 -18.76 -1.38
C ASN A 176 -3.79 -17.36 -1.18
N GLY A 177 -2.50 -17.33 -0.80
CA GLY A 177 -1.73 -16.09 -0.61
C GLY A 177 -1.63 -15.58 0.83
N TYR A 178 -2.43 -16.13 1.75
CA TYR A 178 -2.37 -15.85 3.18
C TYR A 178 -2.00 -17.13 3.94
N PRO A 179 -0.71 -17.31 4.30
CA PRO A 179 -0.27 -18.54 4.95
C PRO A 179 -0.63 -18.60 6.45
N GLY A 180 -0.92 -17.47 7.11
CA GLY A 180 -1.24 -17.44 8.54
C GLY A 180 -0.19 -18.15 9.42
N GLY A 181 -0.60 -18.67 10.57
CA GLY A 181 0.27 -19.48 11.43
C GLY A 181 1.49 -18.71 11.94
N ILE A 182 2.70 -19.21 11.64
CA ILE A 182 3.97 -18.58 12.05
C ILE A 182 4.20 -17.20 11.40
N PHE A 183 3.56 -16.95 10.25
CA PHE A 183 3.66 -15.68 9.54
C PHE A 183 2.73 -14.60 10.11
N ASP A 184 1.91 -14.94 11.11
CA ASP A 184 1.08 -13.99 11.87
C ASP A 184 1.28 -14.20 13.38
N PRO A 185 2.43 -13.78 13.93
CA PRO A 185 2.72 -13.94 15.36
C PRO A 185 1.75 -13.15 16.26
N LEU A 186 1.06 -12.14 15.72
CA LEU A 186 0.11 -11.30 16.44
C LEU A 186 -1.33 -11.83 16.35
N GLY A 187 -1.59 -12.88 15.56
CA GLY A 187 -2.91 -13.49 15.42
C GLY A 187 -3.98 -12.56 14.84
N LEU A 188 -3.58 -11.54 14.09
CA LEU A 188 -4.49 -10.52 13.54
C LEU A 188 -5.44 -11.11 12.48
N SER A 189 -5.06 -12.24 11.86
CA SER A 189 -5.86 -12.96 10.87
C SER A 189 -7.19 -13.53 11.41
N LYS A 190 -7.32 -13.74 12.72
CA LYS A 190 -8.52 -14.35 13.34
C LYS A 190 -9.60 -13.33 13.72
N GLY A 191 -9.35 -12.04 13.55
CA GLY A 191 -10.28 -10.98 13.93
C GLY A 191 -11.33 -10.66 12.85
N PRO A 192 -12.48 -10.06 13.22
CA PRO A 192 -13.54 -9.66 12.28
C PRO A 192 -13.12 -8.56 11.29
N GLY A 193 -11.89 -8.04 11.39
CA GLY A 193 -11.31 -7.03 10.50
C GLY A 193 -10.40 -7.57 9.41
N PHE A 194 -10.31 -8.89 9.22
CA PHE A 194 -9.36 -9.50 8.28
C PHE A 194 -9.55 -9.04 6.83
N GLU A 195 -10.79 -9.00 6.33
CA GLU A 195 -11.11 -8.51 4.98
C GLU A 195 -10.68 -7.04 4.78
N ALA A 196 -10.90 -6.19 5.79
CA ALA A 196 -10.47 -4.80 5.74
C ALA A 196 -8.93 -4.69 5.71
N MET A 197 -8.22 -5.59 6.38
CA MET A 197 -6.74 -5.63 6.37
C MET A 197 -6.19 -6.10 5.02
N LYS A 198 -6.79 -7.11 4.39
CA LYS A 198 -6.44 -7.53 3.01
C LYS A 198 -6.55 -6.37 2.03
N VAL A 199 -7.66 -5.62 2.11
CA VAL A 199 -7.90 -4.45 1.28
C VAL A 199 -6.85 -3.36 1.52
N ARG A 200 -6.44 -3.14 2.78
CA ARG A 200 -5.37 -2.18 3.13
C ARG A 200 -4.00 -2.63 2.62
N GLU A 201 -3.68 -3.91 2.73
CA GLU A 201 -2.44 -4.50 2.23
C GLU A 201 -2.31 -4.30 0.72
N ILE A 202 -3.34 -4.65 -0.05
CA ILE A 202 -3.32 -4.46 -1.51
C ILE A 202 -3.23 -2.98 -1.90
N LYS A 203 -3.96 -2.08 -1.24
CA LYS A 203 -3.88 -0.65 -1.55
C LYS A 203 -2.48 -0.07 -1.31
N ASN A 204 -1.86 -0.40 -0.18
CA ASN A 204 -0.49 0.01 0.12
C ASN A 204 0.52 -0.68 -0.80
N GLY A 205 0.29 -1.95 -1.15
CA GLY A 205 1.10 -2.71 -2.08
C GLY A 205 1.11 -2.14 -3.49
N ARG A 206 -0.06 -1.83 -4.05
CA ARG A 206 -0.20 -1.15 -5.35
C ARG A 206 0.49 0.21 -5.36
N LEU A 207 0.32 0.99 -4.30
CA LEU A 207 1.03 2.27 -4.13
C LEU A 207 2.55 2.06 -4.11
N ALA A 208 3.04 1.05 -3.39
CA ALA A 208 4.47 0.75 -3.31
C ALA A 208 5.06 0.28 -4.66
N MET A 209 4.34 -0.52 -5.44
CA MET A 209 4.78 -0.93 -6.78
C MET A 209 4.97 0.30 -7.70
N ILE A 210 4.02 1.22 -7.68
CA ILE A 210 4.11 2.47 -8.45
C ILE A 210 5.24 3.36 -7.90
N ALA A 211 5.41 3.44 -6.59
CA ALA A 211 6.49 4.22 -5.97
C ALA A 211 7.88 3.69 -6.35
N PHE A 212 8.08 2.37 -6.34
CA PHE A 212 9.35 1.76 -6.77
C PHE A 212 9.66 2.05 -8.23
N LEU A 213 8.67 1.93 -9.12
CA LEU A 213 8.82 2.33 -10.53
C LEU A 213 9.11 3.84 -10.66
N GLY A 214 8.52 4.66 -9.79
CA GLY A 214 8.81 6.08 -9.68
C GLY A 214 10.26 6.35 -9.29
N PHE A 215 10.80 5.63 -8.31
CA PHE A 215 12.19 5.79 -7.87
C PHE A 215 13.20 5.43 -8.96
N THR A 216 12.96 4.32 -9.68
CA THR A 216 13.83 3.92 -10.79
C THR A 216 13.74 4.91 -11.95
N GLY A 217 12.53 5.34 -12.33
CA GLY A 217 12.32 6.35 -13.38
C GLY A 217 12.92 7.71 -13.03
N GLN A 218 12.74 8.17 -11.79
CA GLN A 218 13.32 9.42 -11.30
C GLN A 218 14.85 9.36 -11.27
N TYR A 219 15.43 8.26 -10.80
CA TYR A 219 16.88 8.06 -10.79
C TYR A 219 17.45 8.12 -12.21
N LEU A 220 16.85 7.43 -13.17
CA LEU A 220 17.31 7.47 -14.56
C LEU A 220 17.28 8.90 -15.15
N ALA A 221 16.28 9.71 -14.78
CA ALA A 221 16.13 11.07 -15.29
C ALA A 221 16.98 12.13 -14.57
N THR A 222 17.15 12.01 -13.26
CA THR A 222 17.76 13.07 -12.41
C THR A 222 19.09 12.68 -11.81
N GLN A 223 19.41 11.38 -11.72
CA GLN A 223 20.59 10.80 -11.06
C GLN A 223 20.74 11.22 -9.59
N LYS A 224 19.60 11.48 -8.91
CA LYS A 224 19.54 11.85 -7.49
C LYS A 224 18.67 10.89 -6.68
N GLY A 225 18.84 10.96 -5.36
CA GLY A 225 18.04 10.22 -4.39
C GLY A 225 16.55 10.59 -4.45
N PRO A 226 15.65 9.65 -4.10
CA PRO A 226 14.22 9.92 -4.09
C PRO A 226 13.84 11.03 -3.08
N VAL A 227 14.51 11.09 -1.92
CA VAL A 227 14.28 12.16 -0.93
C VAL A 227 14.84 13.49 -1.41
N ASP A 228 15.99 13.49 -2.08
CA ASP A 228 16.57 14.72 -2.66
C ASP A 228 15.67 15.30 -3.75
N ASN A 229 15.15 14.45 -4.63
CA ASN A 229 14.19 14.86 -5.66
C ASN A 229 12.91 15.43 -5.05
N LEU A 230 12.43 14.86 -3.94
CA LEU A 230 11.28 15.41 -3.21
C LEU A 230 11.61 16.80 -2.65
N ILE A 231 12.76 16.97 -2.01
CA ILE A 231 13.20 18.26 -1.44
C ILE A 231 13.35 19.32 -2.55
N ASP A 232 13.96 18.95 -3.67
CA ASP A 232 14.16 19.84 -4.81
C ASP A 232 12.82 20.26 -5.43
N HIS A 233 11.85 19.34 -5.54
CA HIS A 233 10.50 19.67 -5.99
C HIS A 233 9.76 20.58 -4.99
N LEU A 234 9.86 20.31 -3.69
CA LEU A 234 9.23 21.14 -2.65
C LEU A 234 9.80 22.57 -2.60
N LYS A 235 11.10 22.74 -2.90
CA LYS A 235 11.75 24.05 -2.97
C LYS A 235 11.29 24.87 -4.18
N ALA A 236 11.10 24.23 -5.33
CA ALA A 236 10.71 24.90 -6.57
C ALA A 236 9.79 24.00 -7.43
N PRO A 237 8.48 23.96 -7.15
CA PRO A 237 7.58 22.97 -7.74
C PRO A 237 7.37 23.17 -9.25
N LEU A 238 7.46 24.40 -9.74
CA LEU A 238 7.28 24.72 -11.17
C LEU A 238 8.57 24.52 -11.98
N ALA A 239 9.74 24.63 -11.34
CA ALA A 239 11.03 24.53 -12.01
C ALA A 239 11.61 23.11 -11.97
N ASN A 240 11.41 22.38 -10.87
CA ASN A 240 11.96 21.04 -10.66
C ASN A 240 10.84 20.01 -10.81
N ASN A 241 10.41 19.74 -12.04
CA ASN A 241 9.34 18.79 -12.31
C ASN A 241 9.77 17.79 -13.41
N PHE A 242 8.87 16.90 -13.80
CA PHE A 242 9.17 15.92 -14.85
C PHE A 242 9.40 16.57 -16.22
N THR A 243 8.95 17.81 -16.46
CA THR A 243 9.14 18.47 -17.77
C THR A 243 10.56 19.01 -17.96
N THR A 244 11.24 19.40 -16.87
CA THR A 244 12.55 20.06 -16.93
C THR A 244 13.74 19.11 -16.81
N ASN A 245 13.50 17.81 -16.62
CA ASN A 245 14.54 16.79 -16.44
C ASN A 245 15.27 16.37 -17.75
N GLY A 246 14.82 16.83 -18.91
CA GLY A 246 15.42 16.49 -20.22
C GLY A 246 15.14 15.07 -20.73
N VAL A 247 14.44 14.22 -19.97
CA VAL A 247 14.06 12.85 -20.38
C VAL A 247 12.61 12.77 -20.82
N SER A 248 11.69 13.40 -20.08
CA SER A 248 10.28 13.42 -20.48
C SER A 248 10.01 14.40 -21.61
N LEU A 249 10.79 15.48 -21.70
CA LEU A 249 10.83 16.41 -22.83
C LEU A 249 12.26 16.45 -23.39
N PRO A 250 12.56 15.70 -24.45
CA PRO A 250 13.93 15.60 -24.99
C PRO A 250 14.46 16.93 -25.56
N ILE A 251 13.57 17.90 -25.80
CA ILE A 251 13.89 19.20 -26.42
C ILE A 251 14.42 20.21 -25.38
N GLN A 252 14.10 20.03 -24.09
CA GLN A 252 14.49 20.98 -23.02
C GLN A 252 15.84 20.65 -22.37
N ALA A 253 16.71 19.87 -23.03
CA ALA A 253 18.08 19.68 -22.56
C ALA A 253 18.72 21.05 -22.31
N HIS A 254 18.93 21.36 -21.03
CA HIS A 254 19.68 22.54 -20.61
C HIS A 254 21.02 22.50 -21.37
N PRO A 255 21.53 23.61 -21.94
CA PRO A 255 22.79 23.64 -22.70
C PRO A 255 24.06 23.22 -21.92
N LEU A 256 23.91 22.70 -20.70
CA LEU A 256 24.98 22.18 -19.85
C LEU A 256 25.17 20.66 -19.93
N LEU A 257 24.25 19.90 -20.57
CA LEU A 257 24.39 18.45 -20.76
C LEU A 257 25.21 18.04 -22.00
N THR A 258 25.59 18.99 -22.86
CA THR A 258 26.48 18.76 -24.00
C THR A 258 27.98 18.82 -23.66
N VAL A 259 28.37 19.11 -22.41
CA VAL A 259 29.77 19.39 -22.05
C VAL A 259 30.44 18.30 -21.20
N LEU A 260 29.77 17.19 -20.86
CA LEU A 260 30.40 16.09 -20.10
C LEU A 260 30.32 14.74 -20.83
N HIS A 261 30.95 14.71 -22.00
CA HIS A 261 31.71 13.57 -22.51
C HIS A 261 33.01 14.16 -23.09
N PRO A 262 34.18 13.78 -22.55
CA PRO A 262 34.93 12.66 -23.12
C PRO A 262 34.82 11.39 -22.28
#